data_AF-A0A9W9A9N4-F1
#
_entry.id   AF-A0A9W9A9N4-F1
#
_cell.length_a   1.000
_cell.length_b   1.000
_cell.length_c   1.000
_cell.angle_alpha   90.00
_cell.angle_beta   90.00
_cell.angle_gamma   90.00
#
_symmetry.space_group_name_H-M   'P 1'
#
loop_
_entity.id
_entity.type
_entity.pdbx_description
1 polymer ?
#
loop_
_entity_poly.entity_id
_entity_poly.type
_entity_poly.pdbx_seq_one_letter_code
_entity_poly.pdbx_strand_id
1 'polypeptide(L)'
;MHLNIKWGKERTSFTIEDPSLPISVLKNYVSQWSHLPLESIKLIHSGAVLRNDNAPLASYRFRPNATIQVVGSAETIPVPPQGSAQKSETTIMTQIQEQLTLVRSSLVPSLEKFLQTLPTQSNMDIPFDSTSNSPTSPASIHKEHARLSEMLLQSLLTLDAITVDGEWVQARQERKAAVREVQGYLDQLDAAWNSRVR
;
A
#
# COMPACT_ATOMS: atom_id res chain seq x y z
N MET A 1 -17.74 -20.24 34.40
CA MET A 1 -17.73 -18.80 34.76
C MET A 1 -18.53 -18.03 33.71
N HIS A 2 -19.17 -16.92 34.05
CA HIS A 2 -20.05 -16.19 33.12
C HIS A 2 -19.52 -14.81 32.74
N LEU A 3 -19.71 -14.47 31.47
CA LEU A 3 -19.37 -13.18 30.86
C LEU A 3 -20.65 -12.49 30.40
N ASN A 4 -20.73 -11.18 30.62
CA ASN A 4 -21.79 -10.34 30.10
C ASN A 4 -21.35 -9.75 28.76
N ILE A 5 -22.09 -10.02 27.70
CA ILE A 5 -21.83 -9.50 26.36
C ILE A 5 -22.83 -8.37 26.11
N LYS A 6 -22.34 -7.21 25.68
CA LYS A 6 -23.16 -6.04 25.35
C LYS A 6 -22.89 -5.61 23.92
N TRP A 7 -23.94 -5.56 23.10
CA TRP A 7 -23.89 -5.03 21.73
C TRP A 7 -24.93 -3.93 21.57
N GLY A 8 -24.51 -2.68 21.41
CA GLY A 8 -25.45 -1.55 21.35
C GLY A 8 -26.38 -1.49 22.58
N LYS A 9 -27.67 -1.77 22.36
CA LYS A 9 -28.72 -1.85 23.40
C LYS A 9 -28.99 -3.28 23.89
N GLU A 10 -28.52 -4.29 23.15
CA GLU A 10 -28.76 -5.70 23.43
C GLU A 10 -27.69 -6.27 24.37
N ARG A 11 -28.08 -7.26 25.17
CA ARG A 11 -27.22 -7.91 26.15
C ARG A 11 -27.50 -9.40 26.19
N THR A 12 -26.44 -10.20 26.23
CA THR A 12 -26.52 -11.66 26.43
C THR A 12 -25.44 -12.10 27.41
N SER A 13 -25.57 -13.31 27.95
CA SER A 13 -24.58 -13.91 28.85
C SER A 13 -23.97 -15.15 28.22
N PHE A 14 -22.65 -15.25 28.23
CA PHE A 14 -21.93 -16.43 27.78
C PHE A 14 -21.31 -17.17 28.96
N THR A 15 -21.57 -18.48 29.03
CA THR A 15 -20.99 -19.36 30.05
C THR A 15 -19.73 -20.00 29.48
N ILE A 16 -18.60 -19.70 30.13
CA ILE A 16 -17.34 -20.41 29.87
C ILE A 16 -17.38 -21.71 30.68
N GLU A 17 -17.54 -22.82 29.96
CA GLU A 17 -17.48 -24.19 30.49
C GLU A 17 -16.03 -24.65 30.66
N ASP A 18 -15.14 -24.28 29.75
CA ASP A 18 -13.72 -24.63 29.78
C ASP A 18 -12.83 -23.37 29.63
N PRO A 19 -11.94 -23.08 30.59
CA PRO A 19 -11.04 -21.91 30.55
C PRO A 19 -9.98 -21.96 29.44
N SER A 20 -9.74 -23.13 28.84
CA SER A 20 -8.81 -23.31 27.72
C SER A 20 -9.41 -22.92 26.36
N LEU A 21 -10.74 -22.67 26.32
CA LEU A 21 -11.42 -22.31 25.08
C LEU A 21 -10.84 -21.03 24.45
N PRO A 22 -10.62 -21.02 23.13
CA PRO A 22 -10.13 -19.85 22.42
C PRO A 22 -11.20 -18.76 22.29
N ILE A 23 -10.76 -17.51 22.12
CA ILE A 23 -11.66 -16.37 21.87
C ILE A 23 -12.52 -16.56 20.61
N SER A 24 -12.04 -17.32 19.62
CA SER A 24 -12.78 -17.65 18.40
C SER A 24 -14.16 -18.25 18.69
N VAL A 25 -14.30 -19.08 19.72
CA VAL A 25 -15.58 -19.68 20.14
C VAL A 25 -16.55 -18.61 20.64
N LEU A 26 -16.04 -17.68 21.48
CA LEU A 26 -16.81 -16.54 21.96
C LEU A 26 -17.24 -15.63 20.79
N LYS A 27 -16.33 -15.36 19.85
CA LYS A 27 -16.63 -14.58 18.63
C LYS A 27 -17.71 -15.25 17.78
N ASN A 28 -17.65 -16.57 17.60
CA ASN A 28 -18.65 -17.32 16.84
C ASN A 28 -20.03 -17.25 17.52
N TYR A 29 -20.09 -17.43 18.84
CA TYR A 29 -21.32 -17.24 19.61
C TYR A 29 -21.90 -15.82 19.44
N VAL A 30 -21.07 -14.79 19.55
CA VAL A 30 -21.48 -13.40 19.35
C VAL A 30 -21.96 -13.17 17.92
N SER A 31 -21.29 -13.73 16.92
CA SER A 31 -21.69 -13.64 15.51
C SER A 31 -23.08 -14.23 15.27
N GLN A 32 -23.34 -15.44 15.78
CA GLN A 32 -24.63 -16.09 15.64
C GLN A 32 -25.76 -15.30 16.32
N TRP A 33 -25.48 -14.71 17.48
CA TRP A 33 -26.46 -13.94 18.25
C TRP A 33 -26.70 -12.53 17.69
N SER A 34 -25.65 -11.82 17.26
CA SER A 34 -25.74 -10.44 16.72
C SER A 34 -25.96 -10.38 15.21
N HIS A 35 -25.93 -11.53 14.52
CA HIS A 35 -25.97 -11.64 13.06
C HIS A 35 -24.87 -10.82 12.34
N LEU A 36 -23.77 -10.53 13.04
CA LEU A 36 -22.61 -9.84 12.48
C LEU A 36 -21.61 -10.85 11.90
N PRO A 37 -20.93 -10.53 10.79
CA PRO A 37 -19.85 -11.37 10.29
C PRO A 37 -18.64 -11.37 11.25
N LEU A 38 -18.00 -12.54 11.46
CA LEU A 38 -16.89 -12.70 12.42
C LEU A 38 -15.75 -11.68 12.22
N GLU A 39 -15.51 -11.31 10.96
CA GLU A 39 -14.48 -10.36 10.55
C GLU A 39 -14.76 -8.91 11.01
N SER A 40 -16.04 -8.51 11.06
CA SER A 40 -16.41 -7.15 11.50
C SER A 40 -16.57 -7.04 13.01
N ILE A 41 -16.53 -8.16 13.74
CA ILE A 41 -16.72 -8.21 15.19
C ILE A 41 -15.42 -7.86 15.92
N LYS A 42 -15.46 -6.76 16.67
CA LYS A 42 -14.45 -6.36 17.64
C LYS A 42 -15.01 -6.54 19.04
N LEU A 43 -14.35 -7.39 19.82
CA LEU A 43 -14.66 -7.57 21.23
C LEU A 43 -13.76 -6.65 22.07
N ILE A 44 -14.35 -5.87 22.97
CA ILE A 44 -13.66 -4.88 23.79
C ILE A 44 -13.94 -5.20 25.25
N HIS A 45 -12.89 -5.36 26.05
CA HIS A 45 -12.99 -5.59 27.49
C HIS A 45 -12.08 -4.62 28.23
N SER A 46 -12.62 -3.89 29.22
CA SER A 46 -11.88 -2.88 30.00
C SER A 46 -11.10 -1.86 29.15
N GLY A 47 -11.63 -1.49 27.98
CA GLY A 47 -10.99 -0.55 27.05
C GLY A 47 -9.94 -1.17 26.10
N ALA A 48 -9.61 -2.45 26.25
CA ALA A 48 -8.71 -3.17 25.36
C ALA A 48 -9.50 -3.96 24.30
N VAL A 49 -9.06 -3.89 23.04
CA VAL A 49 -9.61 -4.71 21.96
C VAL A 49 -8.97 -6.10 22.02
N LEU A 50 -9.80 -7.13 22.13
CA LEU A 50 -9.41 -8.53 22.08
C LEU A 50 -9.14 -8.90 20.61
N ARG A 51 -7.86 -8.98 20.23
CA ARG A 51 -7.42 -9.18 18.83
C ARG A 51 -6.98 -10.59 18.48
N ASN A 52 -6.61 -11.42 19.45
CA ASN A 52 -6.06 -12.75 19.17
C ASN A 52 -7.15 -13.81 19.36
N ASP A 53 -7.64 -14.33 18.23
CA ASP A 53 -8.74 -15.29 18.21
C ASP A 53 -8.32 -16.69 18.68
N ASN A 54 -7.02 -17.02 18.60
CA ASN A 54 -6.47 -18.30 19.06
C ASN A 54 -6.02 -18.28 20.53
N ALA A 55 -5.97 -17.11 21.17
CA ALA A 55 -5.58 -17.03 22.56
C ALA A 55 -6.71 -17.57 23.47
N PRO A 56 -6.38 -18.38 24.50
CA PRO A 56 -7.37 -18.94 25.40
C PRO A 56 -8.01 -17.84 26.25
N LEU A 57 -9.30 -17.98 26.57
CA LEU A 57 -10.05 -17.02 27.39
C LEU A 57 -9.38 -16.77 28.75
N ALA A 58 -8.70 -17.79 29.31
CA ALA A 58 -7.91 -17.64 30.54
C ALA A 58 -6.76 -16.62 30.42
N SER A 59 -6.16 -16.45 29.24
CA SER A 59 -5.02 -15.52 29.06
C SER A 59 -5.40 -14.05 29.23
N TYR A 60 -6.68 -13.73 29.05
CA TYR A 60 -7.22 -12.38 29.16
C TYR A 60 -7.68 -12.00 30.57
N ARG A 61 -7.57 -12.92 31.54
CA ARG A 61 -7.85 -12.70 32.96
C ARG A 61 -9.21 -12.01 33.19
N PHE A 62 -10.25 -12.47 32.50
CA PHE A 62 -11.60 -11.95 32.71
C PHE A 62 -12.03 -12.17 34.17
N ARG A 63 -12.63 -11.15 34.77
CA ARG A 63 -13.26 -11.32 36.09
C ARG A 63 -14.58 -12.07 35.95
N PRO A 64 -15.04 -12.79 36.99
CA PRO A 64 -16.41 -13.32 37.02
C PRO A 64 -17.41 -12.17 36.82
N ASN A 65 -18.42 -12.34 35.95
CA ASN A 65 -19.33 -11.27 35.50
C ASN A 65 -18.71 -10.18 34.61
N ALA A 66 -17.50 -10.36 34.08
CA ALA A 66 -16.86 -9.38 33.22
C ALA A 66 -17.76 -8.96 32.05
N THR A 67 -17.75 -7.66 31.72
CA THR A 67 -18.55 -7.12 30.61
C THR A 67 -17.69 -6.95 29.37
N ILE A 68 -18.06 -7.62 28.29
CA ILE A 68 -17.45 -7.54 26.97
C ILE A 68 -18.38 -6.71 26.09
N GLN A 69 -17.85 -5.64 25.51
CA GLN A 69 -18.56 -4.84 24.52
C GLN A 69 -18.26 -5.37 23.12
N VAL A 70 -19.30 -5.51 22.31
CA VAL A 70 -19.22 -5.94 20.93
C VAL A 70 -19.42 -4.70 20.06
N VAL A 71 -18.55 -4.53 19.08
CA VAL A 71 -18.68 -3.50 18.05
C VAL A 71 -18.50 -4.20 16.70
N GLY A 72 -19.48 -4.07 15.82
CA GLY A 72 -19.39 -4.57 14.45
C GLY A 72 -20.53 -4.05 13.59
N SER A 73 -20.32 -4.09 12.28
CA SER A 73 -21.23 -3.57 11.26
C SER A 73 -21.74 -4.74 10.41
N ALA A 74 -23.04 -4.74 10.10
CA ALA A 74 -23.71 -5.81 9.33
C ALA A 74 -23.47 -5.72 7.82
N GLU A 75 -22.71 -4.73 7.34
CA GLU A 75 -22.45 -4.54 5.92
C GLU A 75 -21.42 -5.58 5.44
N THR A 76 -21.92 -6.64 4.79
CA THR A 76 -21.13 -7.53 3.93
C THR A 76 -20.73 -6.77 2.67
N ILE A 77 -19.74 -5.89 2.80
CA ILE A 77 -18.91 -5.51 1.67
C ILE A 77 -17.95 -6.68 1.44
N PRO A 78 -17.74 -7.18 0.22
CA PRO A 78 -16.69 -8.15 -0.07
C PRO A 78 -15.35 -7.44 0.13
N VAL A 79 -14.86 -7.46 1.37
CA VAL A 79 -13.57 -6.88 1.73
C VAL A 79 -12.54 -8.02 1.75
N PRO A 80 -11.42 -7.90 1.00
CA PRO A 80 -10.30 -8.82 1.10
C PRO A 80 -9.82 -8.95 2.56
N PRO A 81 -9.19 -10.08 2.94
CA PRO A 81 -8.97 -10.44 4.34
C PRO A 81 -8.28 -9.32 5.12
N GLN A 82 -9.03 -8.66 6.01
CA GLN A 82 -8.55 -7.63 6.92
C GLN A 82 -7.97 -8.30 8.18
N GLY A 83 -6.78 -8.86 8.02
CA GLY A 83 -5.83 -8.84 9.13
C GLY A 83 -5.56 -7.37 9.48
N SER A 84 -5.75 -7.03 10.75
CA SER A 84 -5.20 -5.90 11.52
C SER A 84 -4.48 -4.78 10.75
N ALA A 85 -4.69 -3.53 11.16
CA ALA A 85 -3.89 -2.34 10.84
C ALA A 85 -2.40 -2.43 11.29
N GLN A 86 -1.72 -3.50 10.93
CA GLN A 86 -0.32 -3.56 10.60
C GLN A 86 -0.30 -3.41 9.08
N LYS A 87 0.43 -2.43 8.55
CA LYS A 87 0.81 -2.46 7.13
C LYS A 87 1.33 -3.88 6.88
N SER A 88 0.62 -4.71 6.11
CA SER A 88 1.12 -6.05 5.83
C SER A 88 2.28 -5.89 4.85
N GLU A 89 3.30 -6.74 4.93
CA GLU A 89 4.42 -6.74 3.97
C GLU A 89 3.87 -6.79 2.53
N THR A 90 2.79 -7.53 2.33
CA THR A 90 2.05 -7.62 1.06
C THR A 90 1.49 -6.27 0.61
N THR A 91 0.84 -5.50 1.50
CA THR A 91 0.29 -4.18 1.13
C THR A 91 1.38 -3.21 0.71
N ILE A 92 2.52 -3.22 1.39
CA ILE A 92 3.67 -2.37 1.06
C ILE A 92 4.29 -2.81 -0.27
N MET A 93 4.41 -4.12 -0.49
CA MET A 93 4.88 -4.67 -1.75
C MET A 93 3.95 -4.28 -2.91
N THR A 94 2.63 -4.39 -2.74
CA THR A 94 1.65 -3.93 -3.72
C THR A 94 1.81 -2.43 -4.00
N GLN A 95 1.99 -1.60 -2.97
CA GLN A 95 2.21 -0.16 -3.15
C GLN A 95 3.48 0.13 -3.96
N ILE A 96 4.59 -0.57 -3.69
CA ILE A 96 5.84 -0.45 -4.45
C ILE A 96 5.60 -0.83 -5.93
N GLN A 97 4.91 -1.94 -6.16
CA GLN A 97 4.61 -2.45 -7.50
C GLN A 97 3.67 -1.55 -8.29
N GLU A 98 2.66 -0.97 -7.64
CA GLU A 98 1.77 0.02 -8.24
C GLU A 98 2.55 1.27 -8.69
N GLN A 99 3.44 1.78 -7.84
CA GLN A 99 4.31 2.91 -8.22
C GLN A 99 5.19 2.57 -9.43
N LEU A 100 5.83 1.41 -9.45
CA LEU A 100 6.60 0.97 -10.62
C LEU A 100 5.74 0.81 -11.87
N THR A 101 4.52 0.31 -11.73
CA THR A 101 3.61 0.13 -12.86
C THR A 101 3.20 1.48 -13.45
N LEU A 102 2.99 2.50 -12.61
CA LEU A 102 2.72 3.86 -13.07
C LEU A 102 3.91 4.45 -13.83
N VAL A 103 5.14 4.27 -13.33
CA VAL A 103 6.36 4.69 -14.03
C VAL A 103 6.48 3.97 -15.38
N ARG A 104 6.33 2.65 -15.41
CA ARG A 104 6.45 1.85 -16.63
C ARG A 104 5.38 2.15 -17.67
N SER A 105 4.15 2.43 -17.25
CA SER A 105 3.05 2.70 -18.20
C SER A 105 3.01 4.15 -18.69
N SER A 106 3.50 5.12 -17.90
CA SER A 106 3.41 6.54 -18.23
C SER A 106 4.76 7.14 -18.64
N LEU A 107 5.80 6.93 -17.84
CA LEU A 107 7.09 7.59 -18.00
C LEU A 107 7.99 6.89 -19.03
N VAL A 108 8.04 5.56 -19.03
CA VAL A 108 8.88 4.81 -19.99
C VAL A 108 8.50 5.09 -21.45
N PRO A 109 7.22 5.06 -21.86
CA PRO A 109 6.86 5.39 -23.25
C PRO A 109 7.16 6.85 -23.61
N SER A 110 7.07 7.76 -22.63
CA SER A 110 7.38 9.17 -22.82
C SER A 110 8.89 9.40 -22.96
N LEU A 111 9.69 8.68 -22.16
CA LEU A 111 11.15 8.62 -22.25
C LEU A 111 11.59 8.07 -23.61
N GLU A 112 11.05 6.93 -24.04
CA GLU A 112 11.40 6.33 -25.34
C GLU A 112 11.08 7.26 -26.50
N LYS A 113 9.89 7.88 -26.50
CA LYS A 113 9.52 8.89 -27.50
C LYS A 113 10.48 10.08 -27.49
N PHE A 114 10.84 10.55 -26.31
CA PHE A 114 11.81 11.64 -26.16
C PHE A 114 13.19 11.26 -26.70
N LEU A 115 13.68 10.05 -26.39
CA LEU A 115 14.94 9.54 -26.92
C LEU A 115 14.93 9.43 -28.45
N GLN A 116 13.78 9.11 -29.06
CA GLN A 116 13.62 9.09 -30.52
C GLN A 116 13.54 10.49 -31.15
N THR A 117 13.05 11.49 -30.43
CA THR A 117 12.96 12.87 -30.94
C THR A 117 14.26 13.65 -30.77
N LEU A 118 15.20 13.14 -29.97
CA LEU A 118 16.53 13.72 -29.85
C LEU A 118 17.27 13.60 -31.19
N PRO A 119 17.77 14.71 -31.75
CA PRO A 119 18.51 14.68 -33.00
C PRO A 119 19.85 13.96 -32.76
N THR A 120 19.98 12.74 -33.30
CA THR A 120 21.27 12.06 -33.39
C THR A 120 22.19 12.88 -34.31
N GLN A 121 23.46 13.04 -33.93
CA GLN A 121 24.44 13.89 -34.62
C GLN A 121 24.56 13.66 -36.15
N SER A 122 24.02 12.55 -36.68
CA SER A 122 23.98 12.21 -38.11
C SER A 122 22.94 12.98 -38.95
N ASN A 123 21.99 13.73 -38.36
CA ASN A 123 20.87 14.36 -39.08
C ASN A 123 20.98 15.89 -39.27
N MET A 124 22.20 16.45 -39.25
CA MET A 124 22.46 17.91 -39.20
C MET A 124 22.23 18.69 -40.52
N ASP A 125 21.50 18.15 -41.51
CA ASP A 125 21.41 18.72 -42.88
C ASP A 125 20.00 19.16 -43.33
N ILE A 126 19.03 19.35 -42.42
CA ILE A 126 17.69 19.85 -42.80
C ILE A 126 17.52 21.32 -42.35
N PRO A 127 17.27 22.26 -43.28
CA PRO A 127 17.05 23.68 -42.96
C PRO A 127 15.89 23.89 -41.98
N PHE A 128 16.22 24.51 -40.83
CA PHE A 128 15.32 24.76 -39.70
C PHE A 128 14.46 26.02 -39.94
N ASP A 129 13.19 25.84 -40.28
CA ASP A 129 12.21 26.92 -40.25
C ASP A 129 11.88 27.27 -38.78
N SER A 130 12.33 28.46 -38.35
CA SER A 130 12.32 28.92 -36.95
C SER A 130 10.95 29.40 -36.46
N THR A 131 9.88 29.23 -37.25
CA THR A 131 8.59 29.89 -37.01
C THR A 131 7.45 28.98 -36.54
N SER A 132 7.70 27.71 -36.23
CA SER A 132 6.66 26.78 -35.80
C SER A 132 6.93 26.21 -34.39
N ASN A 133 5.87 26.09 -33.57
CA ASN A 133 5.84 25.32 -32.32
C ASN A 133 6.02 23.81 -32.61
N SER A 134 7.13 23.46 -33.25
CA SER A 134 7.48 22.09 -33.60
C SER A 134 8.06 21.38 -32.37
N PRO A 135 7.72 20.10 -32.15
CA PRO A 135 8.19 19.30 -31.01
C PRO A 135 9.71 19.03 -31.03
N THR A 136 10.40 19.47 -32.08
CA THR A 136 11.86 19.38 -32.27
C THR A 136 12.58 20.71 -32.01
N SER A 137 11.87 21.77 -31.62
CA SER A 137 12.51 23.04 -31.23
C SER A 137 13.34 22.85 -29.95
N PRO A 138 14.52 23.49 -29.82
CA PRO A 138 15.39 23.32 -28.66
C PRO A 138 14.67 23.62 -27.34
N ALA A 139 13.86 24.68 -27.28
CA ALA A 139 13.09 25.03 -26.09
C ALA A 139 12.07 23.94 -25.68
N SER A 140 11.40 23.31 -26.65
CA SER A 140 10.46 22.21 -26.38
C SER A 140 11.17 20.97 -25.85
N ILE A 141 12.34 20.64 -26.40
CA ILE A 141 13.16 19.50 -25.98
C ILE A 141 13.72 19.73 -24.56
N HIS A 142 14.18 20.94 -24.22
CA HIS A 142 14.58 21.30 -22.86
C HIS A 142 13.44 21.18 -21.86
N LYS A 143 12.24 21.65 -22.23
CA LYS A 143 11.05 21.56 -21.38
C LYS A 143 10.66 20.12 -21.11
N GLU A 144 10.70 19.27 -22.14
CA GLU A 144 10.34 17.85 -22.00
C GLU A 144 11.37 17.09 -21.16
N HIS A 145 12.67 17.38 -21.32
CA HIS A 145 13.72 16.85 -20.45
C HIS A 145 13.49 17.24 -18.98
N ALA A 146 13.23 18.52 -18.71
CA ALA A 146 12.97 19.01 -17.36
C ALA A 146 11.72 18.35 -16.75
N ARG A 147 10.67 18.18 -17.55
CA ARG A 147 9.45 17.48 -17.12
C ARG A 147 9.72 16.01 -16.77
N LEU A 148 10.41 15.27 -17.64
CA LEU A 148 10.69 13.85 -17.43
C LEU A 148 11.60 13.63 -16.21
N SER A 149 12.65 14.45 -16.07
CA SER A 149 13.53 14.40 -14.90
C SER A 149 12.79 14.69 -13.60
N GLU A 150 11.93 15.71 -13.56
CA GLU A 150 11.11 16.01 -12.38
C GLU A 150 10.15 14.86 -12.03
N MET A 151 9.46 14.28 -13.02
CA MET A 151 8.53 13.18 -12.77
C MET A 151 9.24 11.91 -12.28
N LEU A 152 10.41 11.58 -12.83
CA LEU A 152 11.23 10.44 -12.38
C LEU A 152 11.80 10.69 -10.97
N LEU A 153 12.27 11.89 -10.66
CA LEU A 153 12.72 12.27 -9.32
C LEU A 153 11.58 12.22 -8.29
N GLN A 154 10.39 12.68 -8.66
CA GLN A 154 9.21 12.58 -7.81
C GLN A 154 8.88 11.11 -7.51
N SER A 155 8.98 10.22 -8.51
CA SER A 155 8.80 8.79 -8.30
C SER A 155 9.86 8.16 -7.39
N LEU A 156 11.11 8.65 -7.41
CA LEU A 156 12.13 8.19 -6.47
C LEU A 156 11.78 8.61 -5.04
N LEU A 157 11.38 9.87 -4.85
CA LEU A 157 11.00 10.38 -3.54
C LEU A 157 9.79 9.62 -2.97
N THR A 158 8.80 9.27 -3.80
CA THR A 158 7.66 8.47 -3.34
C THR A 158 8.08 7.06 -2.96
N LEU A 159 8.97 6.40 -3.71
CA LEU A 159 9.51 5.09 -3.36
C LEU A 159 10.33 5.13 -2.06
N ASP A 160 11.12 6.18 -1.83
CA ASP A 160 11.92 6.35 -0.61
C ASP A 160 11.07 6.68 0.62
N ALA A 161 9.94 7.37 0.43
CA ALA A 161 8.98 7.63 1.50
C ALA A 161 8.28 6.35 2.02
N ILE A 162 8.34 5.24 1.28
CA ILE A 162 7.79 3.95 1.71
C ILE A 162 8.63 3.40 2.85
N THR A 163 8.05 3.49 4.05
CA THR A 163 8.61 2.93 5.30
C THR A 163 8.42 1.42 5.30
N VAL A 164 9.55 0.69 5.23
CA VAL A 164 9.60 -0.77 5.28
C VAL A 164 10.18 -1.18 6.63
N ASP A 165 9.50 -2.08 7.34
CA ASP A 165 9.97 -2.59 8.63
C ASP A 165 11.26 -3.44 8.45
N GLY A 166 12.10 -3.47 9.49
CA GLY A 166 13.40 -4.14 9.49
C GLY A 166 13.31 -5.67 9.32
N GLU A 167 12.15 -6.26 9.59
CA GLU A 167 11.88 -7.69 9.43
C GLU A 167 11.39 -8.05 8.01
N TRP A 168 10.94 -7.08 7.20
CA TRP A 168 10.41 -7.31 5.86
C TRP A 168 11.52 -7.31 4.81
N VAL A 169 12.23 -8.44 4.73
CA VAL A 169 13.36 -8.63 3.79
C VAL A 169 12.89 -8.48 2.34
N GLN A 170 11.75 -9.06 1.97
CA GLN A 170 11.28 -9.03 0.58
C GLN A 170 10.85 -7.62 0.17
N ALA A 171 10.08 -6.92 1.00
CA ALA A 171 9.68 -5.54 0.68
C ALA A 171 10.88 -4.58 0.57
N ARG A 172 11.95 -4.79 1.35
CA ARG A 172 13.20 -4.00 1.21
C ARG A 172 13.91 -4.28 -0.10
N GLN A 173 13.97 -5.55 -0.49
CA GLN A 173 14.58 -5.96 -1.75
C GLN A 173 13.80 -5.40 -2.93
N GLU A 174 12.47 -5.47 -2.89
CA GLU A 174 11.58 -4.92 -3.91
C GLU A 174 11.74 -3.40 -4.04
N ARG A 175 11.72 -2.66 -2.92
CA ARG A 175 11.95 -1.22 -2.92
C ARG A 175 13.31 -0.87 -3.53
N LYS A 176 14.35 -1.62 -3.18
CA LYS A 176 15.71 -1.40 -3.73
C LYS A 176 15.78 -1.70 -5.23
N ALA A 177 15.09 -2.73 -5.69
CA ALA A 177 14.98 -3.04 -7.12
C ALA A 177 14.24 -1.91 -7.86
N ALA A 178 13.13 -1.45 -7.30
CA ALA A 178 12.34 -0.36 -7.85
C ALA A 178 13.15 0.94 -7.98
N VAL A 179 13.85 1.33 -6.91
CA VAL A 179 14.71 2.53 -6.91
C VAL A 179 15.80 2.42 -7.98
N ARG A 180 16.47 1.27 -8.09
CA ARG A 180 17.50 1.06 -9.12
C ARG A 180 16.96 1.18 -10.53
N GLU A 181 15.74 0.69 -10.77
CA GLU A 181 15.12 0.77 -12.09
C GLU A 181 14.81 2.23 -12.46
N VAL A 182 14.21 3.00 -11.56
CA VAL A 182 13.92 4.43 -11.80
C VAL A 182 15.22 5.24 -11.96
N GLN A 183 16.24 4.94 -11.15
CA GLN A 183 17.58 5.51 -11.33
C GLN A 183 18.15 5.20 -12.72
N GLY A 184 18.00 3.97 -13.20
CA GLY A 184 18.43 3.59 -14.55
C GLY A 184 17.74 4.39 -15.66
N TYR A 185 16.46 4.76 -15.50
CA TYR A 185 15.77 5.63 -16.46
C TYR A 185 16.27 7.08 -16.42
N LEU A 186 16.59 7.61 -15.23
CA LEU A 186 17.23 8.92 -15.09
C LEU A 186 18.62 8.93 -15.76
N ASP A 187 19.44 7.91 -15.49
CA ASP A 187 20.78 7.80 -16.08
C ASP A 187 20.71 7.75 -17.62
N GLN A 188 19.71 7.05 -18.19
CA GLN A 188 19.49 7.02 -19.64
C GLN A 188 19.09 8.39 -20.20
N LEU A 189 18.18 9.09 -19.51
CA LEU A 189 17.75 10.43 -19.89
C LEU A 189 18.94 11.42 -19.89
N ASP A 190 19.71 11.41 -18.80
CA ASP A 190 20.88 12.29 -18.62
C ASP A 190 22.01 11.95 -19.61
N ALA A 191 22.26 10.66 -19.87
CA ALA A 191 23.26 10.24 -20.85
C ALA A 191 22.91 10.70 -22.27
N ALA A 192 21.66 10.55 -22.67
CA ALA A 192 21.18 11.01 -23.97
C ALA A 192 21.22 12.54 -24.07
N TRP A 193 20.85 13.24 -23.00
CA TRP A 193 20.95 14.69 -22.90
C TRP A 193 22.39 15.19 -23.04
N ASN A 194 23.32 14.62 -22.27
CA ASN A 194 24.73 14.99 -22.29
C ASN A 194 25.40 14.70 -23.64
N SER A 195 24.97 13.65 -24.34
CA SER A 195 25.47 13.30 -25.68
C SER A 195 25.07 14.32 -26.76
N ARG A 196 24.02 15.12 -26.52
CA ARG A 196 23.60 16.21 -27.40
C ARG A 196 24.34 17.52 -27.12
N VAL A 197 24.57 17.83 -25.84
CA VAL A 197 25.19 19.10 -25.41
C VAL A 197 26.69 19.16 -25.73
N ARG A 198 27.31 17.99 -25.94
CA ARG A 198 28.74 17.85 -26.25
C ARG A 198 29.02 17.93 -27.74
#